data_AF-A0A381WYX0-F1
#
_entry.id   AF-A0A381WYX0-F1
#
_cell.length_a   1.000
_cell.length_b   1.000
_cell.length_c   1.000
_cell.angle_alpha   90.00
_cell.angle_beta   90.00
_cell.angle_gamma   90.00
#
_symmetry.space_group_name_H-M   'P 1'
#
loop_
_entity.id
_entity.type
_entity.pdbx_description
1 polymer ?
#
loop_
_entity_poly.entity_id
_entity_poly.type
_entity_poly.pdbx_seq_one_letter_code
_entity_poly.pdbx_strand_id
1 'polypeptide(L)'
;MKITKQARREAKQLFRSCQVEGRMDAGRVRQAVGLLVEKKPRGFHGILQHLQRLVKLDEASRSARVESAVALTEAQQQSVRESLGRLKGGEVSVEFTENVGLIG
;
A
#
# COMPACT_ATOMS: atom_id res chain seq x y z
N MET A 1 4.00 10.28 18.34
CA MET A 1 5.46 10.59 18.38
C MET A 1 5.79 11.58 17.27
N LYS A 2 6.63 12.59 17.57
CA LYS A 2 7.10 13.56 16.57
C LYS A 2 8.16 12.89 15.71
N ILE A 3 7.79 12.44 14.50
CA ILE A 3 8.77 11.79 13.62
C ILE A 3 9.71 12.86 13.06
N THR A 4 11.01 12.66 13.24
CA THR A 4 12.04 13.61 12.78
C THR A 4 12.15 13.59 11.26
N LYS A 5 12.62 14.69 10.66
CA LYS A 5 12.91 14.74 9.22
C LYS A 5 13.90 13.63 8.81
N GLN A 6 14.86 13.32 9.69
CA GLN A 6 15.84 12.27 9.49
C GLN A 6 15.20 10.88 9.40
N ALA A 7 14.37 10.51 10.39
CA ALA A 7 13.69 9.22 10.40
C ALA A 7 12.79 9.03 9.17
N ARG A 8 12.15 10.11 8.69
CA ARG A 8 11.38 10.07 7.43
C ARG A 8 12.26 9.83 6.21
N ARG A 9 13.43 10.46 6.14
CA ARG A 9 14.39 10.29 5.04
C ARG A 9 14.93 8.88 4.99
N GLU A 10 15.36 8.35 6.14
CA GLU A 10 15.87 6.98 6.27
C GLU A 10 14.80 5.95 5.94
N ALA A 11 13.57 6.10 6.45
CA ALA A 11 12.46 5.22 6.11
C ALA A 11 12.18 5.19 4.60
N LYS A 12 12.22 6.34 3.92
CA LYS A 12 12.06 6.41 2.46
C LYS A 12 13.21 5.73 1.71
N GLN A 13 14.44 5.89 2.16
CA GLN A 13 15.60 5.22 1.55
C GLN A 13 15.49 3.71 1.70
N LEU A 14 15.16 3.24 2.90
CA LEU A 14 14.96 1.82 3.19
C LEU A 14 13.79 1.24 2.39
N PHE A 15 12.68 1.96 2.30
CA PHE A 15 11.54 1.54 1.50
C PHE A 15 11.91 1.36 0.02
N ARG A 16 12.69 2.30 -0.55
CA ARG A 16 13.18 2.19 -1.94
C ARG A 16 14.11 1.00 -2.16
N SER A 17 14.97 0.65 -1.20
CA SER A 17 15.81 -0.55 -1.34
C SER A 17 15.01 -1.85 -1.25
N CYS A 18 13.81 -1.80 -0.65
CA CYS A 18 12.87 -2.91 -0.62
C CYS A 18 12.02 -3.03 -1.89
N GLN A 19 12.11 -2.07 -2.82
CA GLN A 19 11.41 -2.14 -4.09
C GLN A 19 12.22 -2.93 -5.13
N VAL A 20 11.54 -3.80 -5.87
CA VAL A 20 12.03 -4.57 -7.02
C VAL A 20 11.12 -4.23 -8.19
N GLU A 21 11.67 -3.72 -9.29
CA GLU A 21 10.90 -3.33 -10.48
C GLU A 21 9.72 -2.38 -10.19
N GLY A 22 9.92 -1.46 -9.24
CA GLY A 22 8.88 -0.51 -8.82
C GLY A 22 7.81 -1.09 -7.89
N ARG A 23 7.91 -2.37 -7.52
CA ARG A 23 7.01 -3.05 -6.58
C ARG A 23 7.69 -3.33 -5.26
N MET A 24 6.99 -3.13 -4.14
CA MET A 24 7.51 -3.51 -2.84
C MET A 24 7.61 -5.04 -2.71
N ASP A 25 8.79 -5.54 -2.37
CA ASP A 25 9.01 -6.93 -2.02
C ASP A 25 8.82 -7.15 -0.51
N ALA A 26 7.83 -7.98 -0.15
CA ALA A 26 7.49 -8.24 1.25
C ALA A 26 8.61 -8.96 2.01
N GLY A 27 9.41 -9.80 1.34
CA GLY A 27 10.57 -10.47 1.92
C GLY A 27 11.67 -9.48 2.32
N ARG A 28 12.01 -8.55 1.42
CA ARG A 28 12.98 -7.48 1.68
C ARG A 28 12.53 -6.55 2.79
N VAL A 29 11.24 -6.21 2.86
CA VAL A 29 10.70 -5.40 3.96
C VAL A 29 10.86 -6.13 5.30
N ARG A 30 10.53 -7.43 5.36
CA ARG A 30 10.71 -8.22 6.59
C ARG A 30 12.17 -8.27 7.02
N GLN A 31 13.09 -8.50 6.08
CA GLN A 31 14.53 -8.49 6.36
C GLN A 31 15.01 -7.11 6.84
N ALA A 32 14.57 -6.04 6.18
CA ALA A 32 14.91 -4.68 6.56
C ALA A 32 14.41 -4.32 7.97
N VAL A 33 13.19 -4.71 8.32
CA VAL A 33 12.64 -4.55 9.68
C VAL A 33 13.45 -5.35 10.69
N GLY A 34 13.79 -6.61 10.38
CA GLY A 34 14.63 -7.45 11.24
C GLY A 34 15.97 -6.79 11.56
N LEU A 35 16.69 -6.33 10.54
CA LEU A 35 17.97 -5.64 10.71
C LEU A 35 17.83 -4.33 11.50
N LEU A 36 16.72 -3.61 11.33
CA LEU A 36 16.48 -2.36 12.05
C LEU A 36 16.19 -2.60 13.54
N VAL A 37 15.48 -3.68 13.85
CA VAL A 37 15.18 -4.12 15.22
C VAL A 37 16.41 -4.72 15.89
N GLU A 38 17.32 -5.33 15.14
CA GLU A 38 18.57 -5.85 15.65
C GLU A 38 19.57 -4.72 15.97
N LYS A 39 19.80 -3.82 15.00
CA LYS A 39 20.79 -2.73 15.14
C LYS A 39 20.31 -1.56 16.01
N LYS A 40 19.00 -1.41 16.20
CA LYS A 40 18.33 -0.35 16.97
C LYS A 40 19.02 1.03 16.90
N PRO A 41 19.20 1.59 15.68
CA PRO A 41 19.81 2.91 15.54
C PRO A 41 18.97 3.98 16.26
N ARG A 42 19.59 5.12 16.58
CA ARG A 42 18.89 6.22 17.25
C ARG A 42 17.68 6.67 16.43
N GLY A 43 16.49 6.64 17.03
CA GLY A 43 15.24 7.02 16.34
C GLY A 43 14.59 5.91 15.53
N PHE A 44 15.01 4.64 15.67
CA PHE A 44 14.46 3.50 14.92
C PHE A 44 12.93 3.39 14.99
N HIS A 45 12.30 3.71 16.13
CA HIS A 45 10.84 3.73 16.25
C HIS A 45 10.16 4.65 15.22
N GLY A 46 10.74 5.84 14.99
CA GLY A 46 10.22 6.78 13.99
C GLY A 46 10.42 6.28 12.56
N ILE A 47 11.53 5.57 12.31
CA ILE A 47 11.82 4.94 11.02
C ILE A 47 10.80 3.83 10.76
N LEU A 48 10.59 2.92 11.72
CA LEU A 48 9.61 1.83 11.63
C LEU A 48 8.20 2.35 11.41
N GLN A 49 7.77 3.38 12.16
CA GLN A 49 6.44 3.96 12.01
C GLN A 49 6.24 4.55 10.61
N HIS A 50 7.26 5.23 10.05
CA HIS A 50 7.16 5.76 8.70
C HIS A 50 7.26 4.67 7.64
N LEU A 51 8.10 3.66 7.82
CA LEU A 51 8.21 2.51 6.91
C LEU A 51 6.88 1.77 6.83
N GLN A 52 6.26 1.45 7.98
CA GLN A 52 4.94 0.83 8.04
C GLN A 52 3.89 1.64 7.27
N ARG A 53 3.92 2.97 7.39
CA ARG A 53 3.01 3.84 6.62
C ARG A 53 3.24 3.74 5.12
N LEU A 54 4.50 3.68 4.66
CA LEU A 54 4.82 3.54 3.24
C LEU A 54 4.35 2.18 2.70
N VAL A 55 4.57 1.10 3.44
CA VAL A 55 4.08 -0.24 3.12
C VAL A 55 2.56 -0.25 2.97
N LYS A 56 1.84 0.31 3.94
CA LYS A 56 0.37 0.41 3.88
C LYS A 56 -0.12 1.22 2.69
N LEU A 57 0.56 2.31 2.35
CA LEU A 57 0.18 3.13 1.19
C LEU A 57 0.42 2.41 -0.13
N ASP A 58 1.49 1.62 -0.22
CA ASP A 58 1.81 0.82 -1.39
C ASP A 58 0.87 -0.39 -1.55
N GLU A 59 0.42 -0.97 -0.45
CA GLU A 59 -0.61 -2.02 -0.46
C GLU A 59 -2.00 -1.44 -0.79
N ALA A 60 -2.35 -0.29 -0.21
CA ALA A 60 -3.59 0.43 -0.50
C ALA A 60 -3.64 1.02 -1.91
N SER A 61 -2.50 1.39 -2.51
CA SER A 61 -2.48 1.86 -3.90
C SER A 61 -2.79 0.74 -4.90
N ARG A 62 -2.64 -0.53 -4.49
CA ARG A 62 -2.88 -1.75 -5.27
C ARG A 62 -4.23 -2.42 -5.01
N SER A 63 -4.98 -1.97 -4.01
CA SER A 63 -6.34 -2.44 -3.72
C SER A 63 -7.34 -1.35 -4.05
N ALA A 64 -8.37 -1.70 -4.81
CA ALA A 64 -9.51 -0.83 -5.07
C ALA A 64 -10.76 -1.52 -4.55
N ARG A 65 -11.41 -0.89 -3.57
CA ARG A 65 -12.73 -1.32 -3.11
C ARG A 65 -13.78 -0.54 -3.89
N VAL A 66 -14.65 -1.25 -4.59
CA VAL A 66 -15.78 -0.68 -5.33
C VAL A 66 -17.05 -1.05 -4.58
N GLU A 67 -17.70 -0.04 -4.03
CA GLU A 67 -18.99 -0.20 -3.35
C GLU A 67 -20.11 0.29 -4.27
N SER A 68 -21.17 -0.52 -4.41
CA SER A 68 -22.34 -0.18 -5.24
C SER A 68 -23.61 -0.39 -4.45
N ALA A 69 -24.61 0.48 -4.66
CA ALA A 69 -25.93 0.39 -4.03
C ALA A 69 -26.72 -0.85 -4.47
N VAL A 70 -26.38 -1.40 -5.63
CA VAL A 70 -26.99 -2.59 -6.25
C VAL A 70 -25.86 -3.51 -6.73
N ALA A 71 -26.08 -4.82 -6.69
CA ALA A 71 -25.18 -5.81 -7.27
C ALA A 71 -24.77 -5.45 -8.72
N LEU A 72 -23.48 -5.22 -8.93
CA LEU A 72 -22.91 -4.95 -10.25
C LEU A 72 -22.90 -6.24 -11.09
N THR A 73 -23.39 -6.15 -12.32
CA THR A 73 -23.30 -7.26 -13.29
C THR A 73 -21.85 -7.57 -13.67
N GLU A 74 -21.56 -8.81 -14.09
CA GLU A 74 -20.19 -9.22 -14.45
C GLU A 74 -19.56 -8.33 -15.52
N ALA A 75 -20.34 -7.88 -16.52
CA ALA A 75 -19.88 -6.96 -17.56
C ALA A 75 -19.45 -5.60 -17.01
N GLN A 76 -20.20 -5.06 -16.03
CA GLN A 76 -19.85 -3.80 -15.36
C GLN A 76 -18.62 -3.96 -14.46
N GLN A 77 -18.51 -5.07 -13.73
CA GLN A 77 -17.33 -5.38 -12.94
C GLN A 77 -16.07 -5.46 -13.79
N GLN A 78 -16.15 -6.10 -14.98
CA GLN A 78 -15.04 -6.21 -15.91
C GLN A 78 -14.60 -4.84 -16.45
N SER A 79 -15.55 -4.00 -16.86
CA SER A 79 -15.28 -2.64 -17.34
C SER A 79 -14.63 -1.74 -16.26
N VAL A 80 -15.08 -1.88 -15.01
CA VAL A 80 -14.51 -1.17 -13.86
C VAL A 80 -13.09 -1.67 -13.56
N ARG A 81 -12.85 -2.99 -13.57
CA ARG A 81 -11.50 -3.57 -13.41
C ARG A 81 -10.53 -3.06 -14.46
N GLU A 82 -10.91 -3.05 -15.73
CA GLU A 82 -10.07 -2.54 -16.82
C GLU A 82 -9.77 -1.04 -16.68
N SER A 83 -10.76 -0.25 -16.29
CA SER A 83 -10.61 1.18 -16.08
C SER A 83 -9.72 1.50 -14.88
N LEU A 84 -9.85 0.73 -13.79
CA LEU A 84 -8.98 0.83 -12.63
C LEU A 84 -7.54 0.40 -12.95
N GLY A 85 -7.36 -0.66 -13.74
CA GLY A 85 -6.05 -1.10 -14.22
C GLY A 85 -5.35 -0.01 -15.04
N ARG A 86 -6.08 0.67 -15.94
CA ARG A 86 -5.57 1.82 -16.70
C ARG A 86 -5.21 3.02 -15.82
N LEU A 87 -6.05 3.37 -14.84
CA LEU A 87 -5.83 4.50 -13.93
C LEU A 87 -4.66 4.28 -12.96
N LYS A 88 -4.43 3.03 -12.53
CA LYS A 88 -3.40 2.69 -11.55
C LYS A 88 -2.11 2.16 -12.17
N GLY A 89 -2.07 1.95 -13.49
CA GLY A 89 -0.87 1.54 -14.22
C GLY A 89 -0.43 0.11 -13.96
N GLY A 90 -1.36 -0.81 -13.67
CA GLY A 90 -1.03 -2.21 -13.40
C GLY A 90 -2.21 -3.05 -12.91
N GLU A 91 -1.92 -4.29 -12.50
CA GLU A 91 -2.89 -5.18 -11.83
C GLU A 91 -3.30 -4.60 -10.48
N VAL A 92 -4.59 -4.32 -10.34
CA VAL A 92 -5.22 -3.86 -9.10
C VAL A 92 -6.11 -4.98 -8.60
N SER A 93 -5.97 -5.35 -7.32
CA SER A 93 -6.93 -6.25 -6.69
C SER A 93 -8.22 -5.46 -6.44
N VAL A 94 -9.31 -5.84 -7.10
CA VAL A 94 -10.59 -5.14 -7.03
C VAL A 94 -11.60 -5.98 -6.26
N GLU A 95 -12.05 -5.47 -5.12
CA GLU A 95 -13.13 -6.06 -4.33
C GLU A 95 -14.42 -5.30 -4.58
N PHE A 96 -15.48 -6.01 -4.96
CA PHE A 96 -16.83 -5.45 -5.14
C PHE A 96 -17.67 -5.76 -3.90
N THR A 97 -18.28 -4.75 -3.30
CA THR A 97 -19.20 -4.91 -2.16
C THR A 97 -20.52 -4.20 -2.44
N GLU A 98 -21.64 -4.83 -2.09
CA GLU A 98 -22.95 -4.18 -2.10
C GLU A 98 -23.16 -3.39 -0.80
N ASN A 99 -23.43 -2.09 -0.92
CA ASN A 99 -23.68 -1.22 0.22
C ASN A 99 -25.01 -0.48 0.01
N VAL A 100 -26.08 -1.04 0.59
CA VAL A 100 -27.48 -0.57 0.48
C VAL A 100 -27.67 0.84 1.09
N GLY A 101 -26.70 1.34 1.86
CA GLY A 101 -26.72 2.71 2.39
C GLY A 101 -26.22 3.76 1.40
N LEU A 102 -25.68 3.37 0.25
CA LEU A 102 -25.29 4.29 -0.80
C LEU A 102 -26.52 4.73 -1.59
N ILE A 103 -26.65 6.03 -1.79
CA ILE A 103 -27.65 6.59 -2.70
C ILE A 103 -27.02 6.55 -4.09
N GLY A 104 -27.43 5.57 -4.89
CA GLY A 104 -26.96 5.33 -6.27
C GLY A 104 -27.79 6.09 -7.29
#